data_AF-A0A7W0J6L6-F1
#
_entry.id   AF-A0A7W0J6L6-F1
#
_cell.length_a   1.000
_cell.length_b   1.000
_cell.length_c   1.000
_cell.angle_alpha   90.00
_cell.angle_beta   90.00
_cell.angle_gamma   90.00
#
_symmetry.space_group_name_H-M   'P 1'
#
loop_
_entity.id
_entity.type
_entity.pdbx_description
1 polymer ?
#
loop_
_entity_poly.entity_id
_entity_poly.type
_entity_poly.pdbx_seq_one_letter_code
_entity_poly.pdbx_strand_id
1 'polypeptide(L)'
;MKSMGLGLSLLYFGIPAVVLAAGFYLLMPWLINCGMLPYYAYSLGLGLPLLAMLVASIVAYRLEGNPFKWSALMARFNYRPLSLRDLLIVAGIFAVELALYFLMTRFTGWLIGQGLITLPSNLPAFINPQTVWTQETINAATGGLPGNWFLLFFSLVLLIINVVGEEFWWRGIVLPRQQLALAGCTLLVHALLWTFFHGFKYWDLLNLLPLSFGLTFAVLYLKNSSAGLVMHFISNGVGLVPILLGVLEK
;
A
#
# COMPACT_ATOMS: atom_id res chain seq x y z
N MET A 1 -16.75 15.85 12.51
CA MET A 1 -16.48 14.76 11.54
C MET A 1 -17.80 14.04 11.24
N LYS A 2 -18.12 13.76 9.97
CA LYS A 2 -19.37 13.07 9.60
C LYS A 2 -19.16 11.54 9.59
N SER A 3 -20.13 10.79 10.08
CA SER A 3 -20.09 9.33 10.05
C SER A 3 -20.08 8.79 8.61
N MET A 4 -19.54 7.59 8.42
CA MET A 4 -19.42 6.94 7.13
C MET A 4 -19.90 5.48 7.24
N GLY A 5 -21.13 5.24 6.80
CA GLY A 5 -21.68 3.88 6.69
C GLY A 5 -21.06 3.10 5.52
N LEU A 6 -21.56 1.89 5.28
CA LEU A 6 -21.03 0.98 4.26
C LEU A 6 -21.10 1.57 2.84
N GLY A 7 -22.22 2.18 2.44
CA GLY A 7 -22.37 2.75 1.09
C GLY A 7 -21.33 3.84 0.78
N LEU A 8 -21.11 4.76 1.71
CA LEU A 8 -20.07 5.79 1.53
C LEU A 8 -18.66 5.19 1.61
N SER A 9 -18.45 4.17 2.44
CA SER A 9 -17.19 3.43 2.48
C SER A 9 -16.86 2.81 1.12
N LEU A 10 -17.83 2.16 0.47
CA LEU A 10 -17.66 1.57 -0.86
C LEU A 10 -17.20 2.61 -1.89
N LEU A 11 -17.71 3.84 -1.83
CA LEU A 11 -17.25 4.92 -2.72
C LEU A 11 -15.83 5.38 -2.40
N TYR A 12 -15.50 5.55 -1.11
CA TYR A 12 -14.19 6.03 -0.66
C TYR A 12 -13.05 5.05 -0.93
N PHE A 13 -13.33 3.74 -0.98
CA PHE A 13 -12.38 2.72 -1.40
C PHE A 13 -12.45 2.45 -2.91
N GLY A 14 -13.66 2.38 -3.47
CA GLY A 14 -13.89 2.02 -4.86
C GLY A 14 -13.37 3.04 -5.87
N ILE A 15 -13.53 4.34 -5.61
CA ILE A 15 -13.01 5.37 -6.53
C ILE A 15 -11.48 5.28 -6.63
N PRO A 16 -10.70 5.33 -5.53
CA PRO A 16 -9.25 5.11 -5.60
C PRO A 16 -8.86 3.77 -6.23
N ALA A 17 -9.60 2.69 -5.96
CA ALA A 17 -9.34 1.38 -6.54
C ALA A 17 -9.47 1.37 -8.07
N VAL A 18 -10.52 2.01 -8.61
CA VAL A 18 -10.71 2.16 -10.06
C VAL A 18 -9.60 3.01 -10.67
N VAL A 19 -9.19 4.10 -10.00
CA VAL A 19 -8.10 4.96 -10.47
C VAL A 19 -6.77 4.21 -10.50
N LEU A 20 -6.46 3.40 -9.48
CA LEU A 20 -5.29 2.52 -9.48
C LEU A 20 -5.38 1.44 -10.55
N ALA A 21 -6.55 0.84 -10.76
CA ALA A 21 -6.75 -0.12 -11.84
C ALA A 21 -6.50 0.52 -13.21
N ALA A 22 -6.96 1.74 -13.45
CA ALA A 22 -6.64 2.49 -14.66
C ALA A 22 -5.14 2.79 -14.77
N GLY A 23 -4.50 3.16 -13.66
CA GLY A 23 -3.05 3.34 -13.58
C GLY A 23 -2.26 2.08 -13.96
N PHE A 24 -2.69 0.94 -13.45
CA PHE A 24 -2.05 -0.36 -13.67
C PHE A 24 -2.31 -0.95 -15.05
N TYR A 25 -3.57 -0.95 -15.52
CA TYR A 25 -3.96 -1.62 -16.76
C TYR A 25 -3.92 -0.73 -18.01
N LEU A 26 -3.91 0.59 -17.86
CA LEU A 26 -3.93 1.52 -18.99
C LEU A 26 -2.66 2.38 -19.03
N LEU A 27 -2.37 3.12 -17.95
CA LEU A 27 -1.26 4.07 -17.94
C LEU A 27 0.11 3.37 -18.00
N MET A 28 0.33 2.35 -17.16
CA MET A 28 1.59 1.60 -17.16
C MET A 28 1.89 0.97 -18.55
N PRO A 29 0.98 0.19 -19.18
CA PRO A 29 1.24 -0.36 -20.51
C PRO A 29 1.47 0.72 -21.57
N TRP A 30 0.73 1.83 -21.52
CA TRP A 30 0.94 2.95 -22.44
C TRP A 30 2.35 3.56 -22.29
N LEU A 31 2.82 3.80 -21.06
CA LEU A 31 4.18 4.30 -20.81
C LEU A 31 5.25 3.33 -21.31
N ILE A 32 5.06 2.02 -21.10
CA ILE A 32 5.96 0.98 -21.62
C ILE A 32 6.02 1.04 -23.14
N ASN A 33 4.86 1.16 -23.81
CA ASN A 33 4.79 1.29 -25.28
C ASN A 33 5.45 2.58 -25.80
N CYS A 34 5.53 3.63 -24.98
CA CYS A 34 6.29 4.84 -25.27
C CYS A 34 7.81 4.70 -25.00
N GLY A 35 8.29 3.51 -24.65
CA GLY A 35 9.71 3.23 -24.42
C GLY A 35 10.19 3.46 -22.99
N MET A 36 9.30 3.71 -22.03
CA MET A 36 9.67 3.80 -20.63
C MET A 36 9.98 2.41 -20.06
N LEU A 37 11.02 2.30 -19.23
CA LEU A 37 11.35 1.03 -18.60
C LEU A 37 10.21 0.59 -17.64
N PRO A 38 9.91 -0.72 -17.57
CA PRO A 38 8.76 -1.24 -16.83
C PRO A 38 8.66 -0.80 -15.36
N TYR A 39 9.80 -0.68 -14.66
CA TYR A 39 9.80 -0.25 -13.26
C TYR A 39 9.26 1.17 -13.11
N TYR A 40 9.75 2.13 -13.91
CA TYR A 40 9.30 3.52 -13.86
C TYR A 40 7.85 3.67 -14.33
N ALA A 41 7.46 2.93 -15.37
CA ALA A 41 6.09 2.93 -15.88
C ALA A 41 5.08 2.44 -14.82
N TYR A 42 5.38 1.34 -14.13
CA TYR A 42 4.57 0.83 -13.01
C TYR A 42 4.54 1.82 -11.85
N SER A 43 5.70 2.37 -11.52
CA SER A 43 5.90 3.31 -10.43
C SER A 43 5.09 4.60 -10.62
N LEU A 44 5.04 5.14 -11.83
CA LEU A 44 4.17 6.27 -12.18
C LEU A 44 2.70 5.87 -12.28
N GLY A 45 2.44 4.69 -12.87
CA GLY A 45 1.10 4.12 -12.99
C GLY A 45 0.36 4.05 -11.66
N LEU A 46 1.04 3.65 -10.59
CA LEU A 46 0.45 3.60 -9.25
C LEU A 46 0.76 4.84 -8.40
N GLY A 47 1.95 5.41 -8.54
CA GLY A 47 2.41 6.53 -7.74
C GLY A 47 1.60 7.80 -7.94
N LEU A 48 1.15 8.09 -9.17
CA LEU A 48 0.31 9.26 -9.45
C LEU A 48 -1.06 9.17 -8.76
N PRO A 49 -1.81 8.05 -8.86
CA PRO A 49 -3.00 7.83 -8.04
C PRO A 49 -2.77 7.99 -6.53
N LEU A 50 -1.67 7.43 -6.01
CA LEU A 50 -1.34 7.51 -4.58
C LEU A 50 -0.99 8.94 -4.15
N LEU A 51 -0.30 9.71 -5.00
CA LEU A 51 -0.08 11.14 -4.79
C LEU A 51 -1.41 11.91 -4.77
N ALA A 52 -2.32 11.58 -5.68
CA ALA A 52 -3.66 12.17 -5.71
C ALA A 52 -4.44 11.83 -4.43
N MET A 53 -4.30 10.62 -3.89
CA MET A 53 -4.88 10.25 -2.59
C MET A 53 -4.28 11.04 -1.43
N LEU A 54 -2.95 11.24 -1.42
CA LEU A 54 -2.30 12.11 -0.43
C LEU A 54 -2.89 13.53 -0.49
N VAL A 55 -2.97 14.13 -1.68
CA VAL A 55 -3.58 15.46 -1.87
C VAL A 55 -5.04 15.45 -1.41
N ALA A 56 -5.83 14.44 -1.80
CA ALA A 56 -7.22 14.30 -1.40
C ALA A 56 -7.39 14.21 0.12
N SER A 57 -6.48 13.54 0.82
CA SER A 57 -6.51 13.44 2.30
C SER A 57 -6.32 14.81 2.96
N ILE A 58 -5.41 15.63 2.44
CA ILE A 58 -5.16 16.99 2.94
C ILE A 58 -6.33 17.93 2.60
N VAL A 59 -6.89 17.81 1.40
CA VAL A 59 -8.10 18.56 1.02
C VAL A 59 -9.28 18.18 1.91
N ALA A 60 -9.53 16.89 2.13
CA ALA A 60 -10.60 16.42 3.01
C ALA A 60 -10.41 16.92 4.44
N TYR A 61 -9.18 16.90 4.96
CA TYR A 61 -8.83 17.49 6.25
C TYR A 61 -9.19 18.98 6.34
N ARG A 62 -8.93 19.76 5.28
CA ARG A 62 -9.25 21.19 5.22
C ARG A 62 -10.74 21.46 5.07
N LEU A 63 -11.46 20.65 4.30
CA LEU A 63 -12.91 20.74 4.14
C LEU A 63 -13.69 20.43 5.43
N GLU A 64 -13.07 19.73 6.38
CA GLU A 64 -13.60 19.58 7.74
C GLU A 64 -13.45 20.83 8.60
N GLY A 65 -12.79 21.89 8.12
CA GLY A 65 -12.58 23.15 8.83
C GLY A 65 -11.32 23.19 9.72
N ASN A 66 -10.50 22.15 9.72
CA ASN A 66 -9.30 22.07 10.57
C ASN A 66 -8.18 23.00 10.07
N PRO A 67 -7.42 23.69 10.93
CA PRO A 67 -6.39 24.66 10.52
C PRO A 67 -5.21 24.01 9.80
N PHE A 68 -4.53 24.75 8.91
CA PHE A 68 -3.33 24.24 8.24
C PHE A 68 -2.10 24.35 9.15
N LYS A 69 -2.06 23.52 10.20
CA LYS A 69 -0.95 23.39 11.16
C LYS A 69 -0.60 21.92 11.33
N TRP A 70 0.69 21.59 11.28
CA TRP A 70 1.16 20.21 11.41
C TRP A 70 0.67 19.51 12.67
N SER A 71 0.76 20.18 13.83
CA SER A 71 0.27 19.64 15.10
C SER A 71 -1.24 19.34 15.08
N ALA A 72 -2.04 20.20 14.43
CA ALA A 72 -3.47 19.99 14.29
C ALA A 72 -3.80 18.84 13.32
N LEU A 73 -2.99 18.66 12.25
CA LEU A 73 -3.13 17.54 11.32
C LEU A 73 -2.83 16.22 12.01
N MET A 74 -1.68 16.13 12.68
CA MET A 74 -1.26 14.92 13.41
C MET A 74 -2.23 14.56 14.53
N ALA A 75 -2.75 15.55 15.27
CA ALA A 75 -3.78 15.33 16.27
C ALA A 75 -5.08 14.80 15.66
N ARG A 76 -5.54 15.39 14.55
CA ARG A 76 -6.78 14.96 13.85
C ARG A 76 -6.66 13.57 13.23
N PHE A 77 -5.50 13.22 12.68
CA PHE A 77 -5.22 11.90 12.12
C PHE A 77 -4.75 10.89 13.18
N ASN A 78 -4.69 11.33 14.45
CA ASN A 78 -4.38 10.49 15.59
C ASN A 78 -2.98 9.86 15.55
N TYR A 79 -2.00 10.62 15.05
CA TYR A 79 -0.57 10.27 15.10
C TYR A 79 0.04 10.73 16.41
N ARG A 80 0.58 9.79 17.17
CA ARG A 80 1.28 10.03 18.44
C ARG A 80 2.53 9.14 18.52
N PRO A 81 3.59 9.55 19.24
CA PRO A 81 4.75 8.69 19.46
C PRO A 81 4.33 7.34 20.05
N LEU A 82 5.00 6.26 19.63
CA LEU A 82 4.78 4.92 20.16
C LEU A 82 5.69 4.71 21.37
N SER A 83 5.12 4.26 22.49
CA SER A 83 5.91 3.81 23.64
C SER A 83 6.60 2.47 23.33
N LEU A 84 7.56 2.06 24.15
CA LEU A 84 8.18 0.73 24.02
C LEU A 84 7.13 -0.39 24.08
N ARG A 85 6.12 -0.25 24.96
CA ARG A 85 5.01 -1.21 25.04
C ARG A 85 4.24 -1.27 23.71
N ASP A 86 3.94 -0.12 23.12
CA ASP A 86 3.22 -0.07 21.83
C ASP A 86 4.07 -0.71 20.73
N LEU A 87 5.39 -0.47 20.72
CA LEU A 87 6.31 -1.09 19.77
C LEU A 87 6.36 -2.62 19.91
N LEU A 88 6.35 -3.15 21.13
CA LEU A 88 6.29 -4.60 21.36
C LEU A 88 4.98 -5.20 20.87
N ILE A 89 3.85 -4.51 21.07
CA ILE A 89 2.54 -4.92 20.57
C ILE A 89 2.53 -4.89 19.03
N VAL A 90 3.01 -3.79 18.43
CA VAL A 90 3.15 -3.64 16.98
C VAL A 90 4.02 -4.77 16.41
N ALA A 91 5.16 -5.06 17.03
CA ALA A 91 6.04 -6.14 16.61
C ALA A 91 5.37 -7.52 16.69
N GLY A 92 4.61 -7.78 17.76
CA GLY A 92 3.86 -9.03 17.90
C GLY A 92 2.77 -9.19 16.82
N ILE A 93 1.98 -8.15 16.56
CA ILE A 93 0.96 -8.15 15.51
C ILE A 93 1.61 -8.32 14.14
N PHE A 94 2.68 -7.56 13.87
CA PHE A 94 3.42 -7.60 12.63
C PHE A 94 4.04 -8.99 12.37
N ALA A 95 4.55 -9.66 13.39
CA ALA A 95 5.09 -11.02 13.26
C ALA A 95 4.01 -12.03 12.85
N VAL A 96 2.81 -11.95 13.46
CA VAL A 96 1.67 -12.81 13.09
C VAL A 96 1.20 -12.51 11.67
N GLU A 97 1.04 -11.24 11.34
CA GLU A 97 0.68 -10.77 10.00
C GLU A 97 1.66 -11.30 8.95
N LEU A 98 2.96 -11.16 9.17
CA LEU A 98 3.99 -11.59 8.24
C LEU A 98 4.02 -13.12 8.07
N ALA A 99 3.84 -13.87 9.16
CA ALA A 99 3.72 -15.33 9.10
C ALA A 99 2.51 -15.75 8.24
N LEU A 100 1.36 -15.10 8.43
CA LEU A 100 0.16 -15.33 7.62
C LEU A 100 0.36 -14.89 6.17
N TYR A 101 1.02 -13.76 5.92
CA TYR A 101 1.35 -13.28 4.58
C TYR A 101 2.19 -14.32 3.82
N PHE A 102 3.22 -14.90 4.45
CA PHE A 102 4.05 -15.94 3.83
C PHE A 102 3.25 -17.23 3.59
N LEU A 103 2.40 -17.63 4.53
CA LEU A 103 1.52 -18.77 4.35
C LEU A 103 0.58 -18.56 3.15
N MET A 104 -0.05 -17.39 3.07
CA MET A 104 -0.92 -17.03 1.95
C MET A 104 -0.14 -16.95 0.65
N THR A 105 1.09 -16.43 0.65
CA THR A 105 1.95 -16.39 -0.55
C THR A 105 2.20 -17.80 -1.10
N ARG A 106 2.49 -18.78 -0.23
CA ARG A 106 2.64 -20.18 -0.64
C ARG A 106 1.36 -20.77 -1.19
N PHE A 107 0.23 -20.50 -0.51
CA PHE A 107 -1.08 -20.99 -0.92
C PHE A 107 -1.52 -20.40 -2.27
N THR A 108 -1.39 -19.09 -2.43
CA THR A 108 -1.64 -18.36 -3.68
C THR A 108 -0.75 -18.87 -4.81
N GLY A 109 0.55 -19.07 -4.56
CA GLY A 109 1.48 -19.64 -5.55
C GLY A 109 1.05 -21.05 -5.99
N TRP A 110 0.58 -21.88 -5.05
CA TRP A 110 0.00 -23.18 -5.38
C TRP A 110 -1.27 -23.04 -6.25
N LEU A 111 -2.21 -22.15 -5.89
CA LEU A 111 -3.42 -21.91 -6.68
C LEU A 111 -3.13 -21.47 -8.11
N ILE A 112 -2.16 -20.56 -8.30
CA ILE A 112 -1.71 -20.13 -9.63
C ILE A 112 -1.09 -21.30 -10.39
N GLY A 113 -0.25 -22.12 -9.72
CA GLY A 113 0.34 -23.32 -10.31
C GLY A 113 -0.68 -24.38 -10.73
N GLN A 114 -1.84 -24.45 -10.07
CA GLN A 114 -2.98 -25.29 -10.46
C GLN A 114 -3.89 -24.65 -11.53
N GLY A 115 -3.62 -23.41 -11.94
CA GLY A 115 -4.48 -22.67 -12.88
C GLY A 115 -5.80 -22.17 -12.31
N LEU A 116 -5.99 -22.22 -10.98
CA LEU A 116 -7.19 -21.73 -10.30
C LEU A 116 -7.23 -20.20 -10.20
N ILE A 117 -6.06 -19.57 -10.16
CA ILE A 117 -5.90 -18.11 -10.31
C ILE A 117 -5.09 -17.88 -11.58
N THR A 118 -5.70 -17.22 -12.56
CA THR A 118 -5.02 -16.84 -13.81
C THR A 118 -4.27 -15.52 -13.63
N LEU A 119 -3.13 -15.37 -14.31
CA LEU A 119 -2.39 -14.10 -14.36
C LEU A 119 -2.64 -13.39 -15.70
N PRO A 120 -2.61 -12.05 -15.74
CA PRO A 120 -2.62 -11.32 -17.01
C PRO A 120 -1.43 -11.74 -17.88
N SER A 121 -1.67 -11.95 -19.17
CA SER A 121 -0.64 -12.44 -20.12
C SER A 121 0.48 -11.43 -20.38
N ASN A 122 0.23 -10.15 -20.20
CA ASN A 122 1.15 -9.04 -20.45
C ASN A 122 1.80 -8.50 -19.16
N LEU A 123 1.80 -9.28 -18.08
CA LEU A 123 2.35 -8.87 -16.80
C LEU A 123 3.89 -8.75 -16.87
N PRO A 124 4.47 -7.57 -16.57
CA PRO A 124 5.93 -7.43 -16.53
C PRO A 124 6.59 -8.42 -15.56
N ALA A 125 7.73 -8.95 -15.97
CA ALA A 125 8.51 -9.95 -15.21
C ALA A 125 8.70 -9.60 -13.73
N PHE A 126 9.06 -8.35 -13.42
CA PHE A 126 9.35 -7.92 -12.04
C PHE A 126 8.12 -7.86 -11.11
N ILE A 127 6.89 -7.87 -11.65
CA ILE A 127 5.65 -7.92 -10.85
C ILE A 127 4.91 -9.25 -10.96
N ASN A 128 5.41 -10.17 -11.80
CA ASN A 128 4.82 -11.48 -11.96
C ASN A 128 5.28 -12.42 -10.82
N PRO A 129 4.35 -12.95 -10.00
CA PRO A 129 4.70 -13.78 -8.83
C PRO A 129 5.32 -15.13 -9.20
N GLN A 130 5.25 -15.55 -10.47
CA GLN A 130 5.89 -16.78 -10.97
C GLN A 130 7.26 -16.54 -11.61
N THR A 131 7.68 -15.28 -11.76
CA THR A 131 8.97 -14.97 -12.39
C THR A 131 10.10 -15.04 -11.38
N VAL A 132 11.16 -15.76 -11.72
CA VAL A 132 12.42 -15.74 -10.97
C VAL A 132 13.12 -14.42 -11.23
N TRP A 133 13.46 -13.69 -10.17
CA TRP A 133 14.25 -12.47 -10.27
C TRP A 133 15.69 -12.83 -10.58
N THR A 134 16.15 -12.44 -11.77
CA THR A 134 17.53 -12.61 -12.25
C THR A 134 18.09 -11.23 -12.54
N GLN A 135 19.41 -11.13 -12.69
CA GLN A 135 20.02 -9.85 -13.07
C GLN A 135 19.45 -9.30 -14.38
N GLU A 136 19.16 -10.18 -15.34
CA GLU A 136 18.57 -9.82 -16.62
C GLU A 136 17.17 -9.22 -16.47
N THR A 137 16.28 -9.87 -15.70
CA THR A 137 14.90 -9.37 -15.52
C THR A 137 14.87 -8.07 -14.73
N ILE A 138 15.77 -7.91 -13.77
CA ILE A 138 15.97 -6.67 -13.04
C ILE A 138 16.46 -5.57 -13.98
N ASN A 139 17.55 -5.81 -14.73
CA ASN A 139 18.12 -4.83 -15.65
C ASN A 139 17.11 -4.41 -16.73
N ALA A 140 16.32 -5.35 -17.26
CA ALA A 140 15.25 -5.04 -18.22
C ALA A 140 14.16 -4.14 -17.61
N ALA A 141 13.88 -4.28 -16.31
CA ALA A 141 12.89 -3.47 -15.61
C ALA A 141 13.42 -2.08 -15.21
N THR A 142 14.69 -1.98 -14.81
CA THR A 142 15.26 -0.80 -14.12
C THR A 142 16.33 -0.06 -14.91
N GLY A 143 16.88 -0.65 -15.98
CA GLY A 143 18.04 -0.15 -16.70
C GLY A 143 19.38 -0.49 -16.05
N GLY A 144 19.37 -1.33 -15.01
CA GLY A 144 20.54 -1.67 -14.21
C GLY A 144 20.47 -1.08 -12.80
N LEU A 145 20.95 -1.86 -11.82
CA LEU A 145 21.05 -1.41 -10.43
C LEU A 145 22.38 -0.73 -10.09
N PRO A 146 23.56 -1.26 -10.48
CA PRO A 146 24.84 -0.71 -10.04
C PRO A 146 24.98 0.80 -10.32
N GLY A 147 25.23 1.58 -9.27
CA GLY A 147 25.37 3.05 -9.37
C GLY A 147 24.07 3.82 -9.67
N ASN A 148 22.92 3.17 -9.80
CA ASN A 148 21.64 3.81 -10.12
C ASN A 148 20.99 4.49 -8.90
N TRP A 149 21.66 5.52 -8.36
CA TRP A 149 21.17 6.31 -7.23
C TRP A 149 19.85 7.02 -7.51
N PHE A 150 19.57 7.34 -8.78
CA PHE A 150 18.30 7.91 -9.19
C PHE A 150 17.15 6.95 -8.93
N LEU A 151 17.28 5.68 -9.32
CA LEU A 151 16.28 4.64 -9.02
C LEU A 151 16.02 4.57 -7.52
N LEU A 152 17.06 4.44 -6.68
CA LEU A 152 16.89 4.38 -5.22
C LEU A 152 16.14 5.60 -4.66
N PHE A 153 16.56 6.82 -5.04
CA PHE A 153 15.91 8.03 -4.58
C PHE A 153 14.45 8.13 -5.05
N PHE A 154 14.21 7.80 -6.31
CA PHE A 154 12.87 7.77 -6.90
C PHE A 154 11.96 6.76 -6.17
N SER A 155 12.45 5.54 -5.92
CA SER A 155 11.74 4.51 -5.17
C SER A 155 11.45 4.93 -3.73
N LEU A 156 12.39 5.62 -3.07
CA LEU A 156 12.20 6.14 -1.71
C LEU A 156 11.11 7.21 -1.66
N VAL A 157 11.11 8.16 -2.60
CA VAL A 157 10.07 9.19 -2.69
C VAL A 157 8.69 8.55 -2.92
N LEU A 158 8.61 7.56 -3.81
CA LEU A 158 7.37 6.84 -4.06
C LEU A 158 6.91 6.01 -2.87
N LEU A 159 7.82 5.38 -2.13
CA LEU A 159 7.47 4.69 -0.89
C LEU A 159 6.82 5.65 0.11
N ILE A 160 7.38 6.86 0.26
CA ILE A 160 6.81 7.88 1.15
C ILE A 160 5.43 8.31 0.66
N ILE A 161 5.26 8.60 -0.64
CA ILE A 161 3.97 8.98 -1.22
C ILE A 161 2.94 7.88 -1.02
N ASN A 162 3.31 6.63 -1.29
CA ASN A 162 2.47 5.45 -1.12
C ASN A 162 1.99 5.33 0.33
N VAL A 163 2.94 5.17 1.25
CA VAL A 163 2.64 4.90 2.65
C VAL A 163 1.92 6.09 3.29
N VAL A 164 2.42 7.31 3.14
CA VAL A 164 1.79 8.48 3.77
C VAL A 164 0.44 8.78 3.13
N GLY A 165 0.33 8.67 1.80
CA GLY A 165 -0.93 8.91 1.08
C GLY A 165 -2.04 7.93 1.51
N GLU A 166 -1.73 6.65 1.56
CA GLU A 166 -2.65 5.62 2.03
C GLU A 166 -2.97 5.78 3.51
N GLU A 167 -1.99 5.96 4.40
CA GLU A 167 -2.27 6.08 5.83
C GLU A 167 -3.09 7.34 6.15
N PHE A 168 -2.80 8.47 5.51
CA PHE A 168 -3.57 9.70 5.72
C PHE A 168 -5.00 9.55 5.23
N TRP A 169 -5.21 8.92 4.07
CA TRP A 169 -6.55 8.68 3.55
C TRP A 169 -7.30 7.64 4.39
N TRP A 170 -6.72 6.44 4.59
CA TRP A 170 -7.37 5.34 5.27
C TRP A 170 -7.50 5.53 6.77
N ARG A 171 -6.43 5.89 7.49
CA ARG A 171 -6.42 5.99 8.96
C ARG A 171 -6.76 7.41 9.41
N GLY A 172 -6.37 8.42 8.62
CA GLY A 172 -6.67 9.82 8.93
C GLY A 172 -8.12 10.23 8.62
N ILE A 173 -8.64 9.84 7.45
CA ILE A 173 -9.97 10.27 6.98
C ILE A 173 -11.02 9.18 7.11
N VAL A 174 -10.79 7.98 6.58
CA VAL A 174 -11.85 6.97 6.38
C VAL A 174 -12.16 6.20 7.67
N LEU A 175 -11.17 5.59 8.29
CA LEU A 175 -11.32 4.72 9.46
C LEU A 175 -12.05 5.43 10.62
N PRO A 176 -11.69 6.67 11.03
CA PRO A 176 -12.38 7.35 12.12
C PRO A 176 -13.85 7.62 11.80
N ARG A 177 -14.19 7.84 10.52
CA ARG A 177 -15.58 8.05 10.08
C ARG A 177 -16.37 6.75 10.07
N GLN A 178 -15.75 5.64 9.72
CA GLN A 178 -16.34 4.30 9.80
C GLN A 178 -16.61 3.90 11.24
N GLN A 179 -15.70 4.20 12.18
CA GLN A 179 -15.91 3.93 13.61
C GLN A 179 -17.20 4.56 14.15
N LEU A 180 -17.59 5.73 13.63
CA LEU A 180 -18.83 6.41 14.04
C LEU A 180 -20.12 5.73 13.54
N ALA A 181 -20.06 4.91 12.50
CA ALA A 181 -21.25 4.29 11.88
C ALA A 181 -21.32 2.77 12.04
N LEU A 182 -20.17 2.09 12.01
CA LEU A 182 -20.09 0.64 11.89
C LEU A 182 -19.74 -0.05 13.21
N ALA A 183 -19.36 0.71 14.25
CA ALA A 183 -19.05 0.23 15.59
C ALA A 183 -18.17 -1.05 15.56
N GLY A 184 -18.67 -2.17 16.09
CA GLY A 184 -17.94 -3.44 16.18
C GLY A 184 -17.56 -4.07 14.83
N CYS A 185 -18.19 -3.68 13.73
CA CYS A 185 -17.87 -4.19 12.39
C CYS A 185 -16.74 -3.40 11.70
N THR A 186 -16.22 -2.33 12.32
CA THR A 186 -15.24 -1.44 11.67
C THR A 186 -13.99 -2.17 11.21
N LEU A 187 -13.43 -3.07 12.04
CA LEU A 187 -12.26 -3.86 11.66
C LEU A 187 -12.51 -4.66 10.38
N LEU A 188 -13.59 -5.44 10.37
CA LEU A 188 -13.96 -6.31 9.26
C LEU A 188 -14.18 -5.50 7.98
N VAL A 189 -14.99 -4.45 8.05
CA VAL A 189 -15.34 -3.65 6.87
C VAL A 189 -14.11 -2.90 6.36
N HIS A 190 -13.33 -2.26 7.23
CA HIS A 190 -12.15 -1.50 6.78
C HIS A 190 -11.09 -2.41 6.17
N ALA A 191 -10.75 -3.51 6.83
CA ALA A 191 -9.72 -4.42 6.35
C ALA A 191 -10.11 -5.11 5.04
N LEU A 192 -11.37 -5.52 4.88
CA LEU A 192 -11.85 -6.10 3.63
C LEU A 192 -11.86 -5.08 2.49
N LEU A 193 -12.39 -3.87 2.72
CA LEU A 193 -12.41 -2.83 1.68
C LEU A 193 -11.00 -2.39 1.30
N TRP A 194 -10.07 -2.33 2.25
CA TRP A 194 -8.67 -2.02 1.96
C TRP A 194 -7.97 -3.17 1.21
N THR A 195 -8.31 -4.43 1.51
CA THR A 195 -7.87 -5.57 0.69
C THR A 195 -8.39 -5.42 -0.73
N PHE A 196 -9.69 -5.22 -0.93
CA PHE A 196 -10.30 -5.10 -2.26
C PHE A 196 -9.88 -3.84 -3.04
N PHE A 197 -9.40 -2.80 -2.36
CA PHE A 197 -8.79 -1.65 -3.01
C PHE A 197 -7.58 -2.05 -3.88
N HIS A 198 -6.91 -3.16 -3.54
CA HIS A 198 -5.84 -3.76 -4.34
C HIS A 198 -6.33 -4.70 -5.44
N GLY A 199 -7.62 -4.69 -5.78
CA GLY A 199 -8.23 -5.58 -6.78
C GLY A 199 -7.59 -5.51 -8.17
N PHE A 200 -6.85 -4.44 -8.47
CA PHE A 200 -6.05 -4.36 -9.69
C PHE A 200 -4.91 -5.39 -9.75
N LYS A 201 -4.49 -5.96 -8.61
CA LYS A 201 -3.66 -7.16 -8.51
C LYS A 201 -4.44 -8.27 -7.82
N TYR A 202 -5.55 -8.70 -8.43
CA TYR A 202 -6.48 -9.65 -7.82
C TYR A 202 -5.80 -10.96 -7.34
N TRP A 203 -4.71 -11.38 -7.98
CA TRP A 203 -3.94 -12.57 -7.57
C TRP A 203 -3.23 -12.40 -6.23
N ASP A 204 -3.02 -11.18 -5.75
CA ASP A 204 -2.29 -10.87 -4.51
C ASP A 204 -3.24 -10.62 -3.31
N LEU A 205 -4.55 -10.61 -3.53
CA LEU A 205 -5.54 -10.26 -2.49
C LEU A 205 -5.48 -11.18 -1.26
N LEU A 206 -5.25 -12.48 -1.46
CA LEU A 206 -5.10 -13.43 -0.35
C LEU A 206 -3.88 -13.11 0.51
N ASN A 207 -2.79 -12.63 -0.12
CA ASN A 207 -1.57 -12.27 0.58
C ASN A 207 -1.77 -10.96 1.37
N LEU A 208 -2.48 -9.99 0.78
CA LEU A 208 -2.75 -8.68 1.38
C LEU A 208 -3.82 -8.70 2.48
N LEU A 209 -4.65 -9.75 2.54
CA LEU A 209 -5.72 -9.88 3.51
C LEU A 209 -5.18 -9.89 4.97
N PRO A 210 -4.21 -10.76 5.34
CA PRO A 210 -3.58 -10.69 6.66
C PRO A 210 -3.01 -9.31 6.99
N LEU A 211 -2.34 -8.66 6.01
CA LEU A 211 -1.75 -7.33 6.18
C LEU A 211 -2.80 -6.27 6.49
N SER A 212 -3.90 -6.30 5.74
CA SER A 212 -4.99 -5.36 5.91
C SER A 212 -5.64 -5.51 7.30
N PHE A 213 -5.80 -6.74 7.78
CA PHE A 213 -6.36 -7.02 9.10
C PHE A 213 -5.39 -6.67 10.23
N GLY A 214 -4.13 -7.11 10.15
CA GLY A 214 -3.11 -6.91 11.19
C GLY A 214 -2.91 -5.43 11.49
N LEU A 215 -2.66 -4.65 10.43
CA LEU A 215 -2.46 -3.22 10.55
C LEU A 215 -3.71 -2.49 11.06
N THR A 216 -4.89 -2.75 10.48
CA THR A 216 -6.15 -2.14 10.94
C THR A 216 -6.42 -2.47 12.41
N PHE A 217 -6.17 -3.71 12.81
CA PHE A 217 -6.29 -4.15 14.19
C PHE A 217 -5.32 -3.39 15.10
N ALA A 218 -4.05 -3.25 14.73
CA ALA A 218 -3.07 -2.51 15.51
C ALA A 218 -3.50 -1.05 15.76
N VAL A 219 -3.97 -0.36 14.73
CA VAL A 219 -4.45 1.03 14.84
C VAL A 219 -5.69 1.12 15.73
N LEU A 220 -6.65 0.20 15.59
CA LEU A 220 -7.86 0.18 16.41
C LEU A 220 -7.57 -0.18 17.88
N TYR A 221 -6.68 -1.14 18.11
CA TYR A 221 -6.31 -1.62 19.43
C TYR A 221 -5.54 -0.56 20.21
N LEU A 222 -4.51 0.03 19.59
CA LEU A 222 -3.68 1.06 20.22
C LEU A 222 -4.31 2.45 20.19
N LYS A 223 -5.36 2.65 19.36
CA LYS A 223 -5.96 3.96 19.08
C LYS A 223 -4.88 4.97 18.69
N ASN A 224 -3.94 4.57 17.84
CA ASN A 224 -2.82 5.38 17.40
C ASN A 224 -2.46 5.02 15.95
N SER A 225 -2.59 5.97 15.02
CA SER A 225 -2.32 5.76 13.60
C SER A 225 -0.83 5.58 13.30
N SER A 226 0.07 5.98 14.21
CA SER A 226 1.51 5.74 14.07
C SER A 226 1.84 4.25 14.00
N ALA A 227 1.05 3.39 14.65
CA ALA A 227 1.21 1.94 14.55
C ALA A 227 1.02 1.48 13.10
N GLY A 228 -0.03 1.97 12.45
CA GLY A 228 -0.32 1.69 11.04
C GLY A 228 0.79 2.18 10.13
N LEU A 229 1.24 3.43 10.32
CA LEU A 229 2.31 4.01 9.53
C LEU A 229 3.63 3.22 9.63
N VAL A 230 4.03 2.82 10.83
CA VAL A 230 5.26 2.04 11.03
C VAL A 230 5.15 0.67 10.37
N MET A 231 4.05 -0.06 10.61
CA MET A 231 3.84 -1.38 10.00
C MET A 231 3.82 -1.29 8.48
N HIS A 232 3.07 -0.32 7.93
CA HIS A 232 2.97 -0.13 6.48
C HIS A 232 4.34 0.20 5.87
N PHE A 233 5.09 1.11 6.49
CA PHE A 233 6.40 1.51 6.01
C PHE A 233 7.40 0.35 6.02
N ILE A 234 7.38 -0.49 7.05
CA ILE A 234 8.25 -1.67 7.11
C ILE A 234 7.84 -2.67 6.01
N SER A 235 6.57 -3.06 5.92
CA SER A 235 6.10 -4.03 4.90
C SER A 235 6.46 -3.61 3.48
N ASN A 236 6.22 -2.35 3.11
CA ASN A 236 6.52 -1.86 1.77
C ASN A 236 8.00 -1.52 1.58
N GLY A 237 8.68 -1.09 2.64
CA GLY A 237 10.08 -0.68 2.63
C GLY A 237 11.07 -1.83 2.46
N VAL A 238 10.68 -3.06 2.79
CA VAL A 238 11.51 -4.27 2.53
C VAL A 238 11.93 -4.35 1.06
N GLY A 239 11.08 -3.90 0.12
CA GLY A 239 11.40 -3.87 -1.31
C GLY A 239 12.55 -2.91 -1.68
N LEU A 240 12.90 -1.94 -0.85
CA LEU A 240 14.04 -1.05 -1.09
C LEU A 240 15.39 -1.70 -0.75
N VAL A 241 15.42 -2.71 0.10
CA VAL A 241 16.66 -3.40 0.50
C VAL A 241 17.40 -3.98 -0.71
N PRO A 242 16.79 -4.79 -1.59
CA PRO A 242 17.49 -5.30 -2.77
C PRO A 242 17.90 -4.19 -3.75
N ILE A 243 17.13 -3.10 -3.85
CA ILE A 243 17.51 -1.94 -4.67
C ILE A 243 18.77 -1.28 -4.11
N LEU A 244 18.81 -1.00 -2.81
CA LEU A 244 19.97 -0.41 -2.15
C LEU A 244 21.21 -1.29 -2.31
N LEU A 245 21.09 -2.60 -2.07
CA LEU A 245 22.20 -3.54 -2.24
C LEU A 245 22.70 -3.54 -3.68
N GLY A 246 21.81 -3.64 -4.67
CA GLY A 246 22.19 -3.62 -6.08
C GLY A 246 22.77 -2.28 -6.55
N VAL A 247 22.39 -1.15 -5.96
CA VAL A 247 23.01 0.16 -6.25
C VAL A 247 24.43 0.26 -5.71
N LEU A 248 24.70 -0.40 -4.57
CA LEU A 248 26.01 -0.45 -3.94
C LEU A 248 26.98 -1.47 -4.57
N GLU A 249 26.47 -2.39 -5.39
CA GLU A 249 27.31 -3.30 -6.18
C GLU A 249 28.23 -2.51 -7.11
N LYS A 250 29.46 -2.99 -7.22
CA LYS A 250 30.54 -2.36 -8.00
C LYS A 250 30.62 -2.92 -9.41
#